data_AF-A0A3M7MAM5-F1
#
_entry.id   AF-A0A3M7MAM5-F1
#
_cell.length_a   1.000
_cell.length_b   1.000
_cell.length_c   1.000
_cell.angle_alpha   90.00
_cell.angle_beta   90.00
_cell.angle_gamma   90.00
#
_symmetry.space_group_name_H-M   'P 1'
#
loop_
_entity.id
_entity.type
_entity.pdbx_description
1 polymer ?
#
loop_
_entity_poly.entity_id
_entity_poly.type
_entity_poly.pdbx_seq_one_letter_code
_entity_poly.pdbx_strand_id
1 'polypeptide(L)'
;MSTSSNTEDPSEPTRSPGTDTYVTVTAANTTAIPSLPNGSEPNISVREYIYFLPYPLPPGTEVPYSIHLPEKNPLNLPTHQLEPTDTLVLTSPKRTFVDIRIYKPFNAAEDLPPPANVLEPQRLEWAFAGTSSSRSITLSPTGPKHGKSQIRMEKDMWSNVTHSKWSHWIDSRYTVGSKDIPVDEGDMYPIAPDLTLEVGHAFHPALNAEKTHEEMWRDVHAISTNEAPHTTKLCVVLRCKAEHAGVRGLIVRVGQYCQGIVMERDRVTVERWEWHADLAGKTEREKWARSVRIGNSFLPCSAAFRAEVLGAGAVVRFHEYEWVVEELWEWK
;
A
#
# COMPACT_ATOMS: atom_id res chain seq x y z
N MET A 1 -18.06 -59.49 -28.06
CA MET A 1 -17.30 -59.29 -26.80
C MET A 1 -15.95 -58.71 -27.18
N SER A 2 -15.75 -57.43 -26.90
CA SER A 2 -14.46 -56.73 -27.02
C SER A 2 -14.59 -55.46 -26.19
N THR A 3 -14.04 -55.53 -24.99
CA THR A 3 -14.13 -54.56 -23.89
C THR A 3 -13.25 -53.35 -24.15
N SER A 4 -13.83 -52.16 -23.96
CA SER A 4 -13.17 -50.86 -23.90
C SER A 4 -12.30 -50.74 -22.65
N SER A 5 -11.03 -50.40 -22.80
CA SER A 5 -10.13 -50.05 -21.70
C SER A 5 -10.24 -48.56 -21.37
N ASN A 6 -10.89 -48.25 -20.27
CA ASN A 6 -10.78 -46.96 -19.58
C ASN A 6 -9.43 -46.93 -18.84
N THR A 7 -8.56 -45.99 -19.19
CA THR A 7 -7.45 -45.56 -18.33
C THR A 7 -7.94 -44.36 -17.53
N GLU A 8 -8.23 -44.58 -16.25
CA GLU A 8 -8.44 -43.53 -15.25
C GLU A 8 -7.07 -42.93 -14.89
N ASP A 9 -6.96 -41.62 -15.09
CA ASP A 9 -5.85 -40.78 -14.65
C ASP A 9 -6.07 -40.47 -13.15
N PRO A 10 -5.09 -40.68 -12.24
CA PRO A 10 -5.30 -40.45 -10.83
C PRO A 10 -5.36 -38.94 -10.56
N SER A 11 -6.57 -38.47 -10.28
CA SER A 11 -6.86 -37.11 -9.79
C SER A 11 -5.96 -36.76 -8.61
N GLU A 12 -5.18 -35.68 -8.75
CA GLU A 12 -4.51 -35.02 -7.63
C GLU A 12 -5.55 -34.57 -6.58
N PRO A 13 -5.26 -34.71 -5.28
CA PRO A 13 -6.20 -34.29 -4.24
C PRO A 13 -6.27 -32.77 -4.20
N THR A 14 -7.42 -32.23 -4.55
CA THR A 14 -7.85 -30.85 -4.32
C THR A 14 -7.70 -30.56 -2.82
N ARG A 15 -6.64 -29.83 -2.43
CA ARG A 15 -6.50 -29.33 -1.06
C ARG A 15 -7.55 -28.25 -0.83
N SER A 16 -8.57 -28.60 -0.07
CA SER A 16 -9.50 -27.65 0.57
C SER A 16 -8.70 -26.59 1.35
N PRO A 17 -9.13 -25.32 1.38
CA PRO A 17 -8.47 -24.27 2.16
C PRO A 17 -8.67 -24.57 3.65
N GLY A 18 -7.66 -25.22 4.24
CA GLY A 18 -7.65 -25.64 5.63
C GLY A 18 -7.79 -24.46 6.58
N THR A 19 -8.38 -24.74 7.73
CA THR A 19 -8.25 -23.95 8.96
C THR A 19 -6.78 -23.56 9.18
N ASP A 20 -6.50 -22.26 9.34
CA ASP A 20 -5.18 -21.72 9.73
C ASP A 20 -4.82 -22.25 11.12
N THR A 21 -4.34 -23.49 11.18
CA THR A 21 -3.99 -24.25 12.39
C THR A 21 -2.71 -23.73 13.06
N TYR A 22 -2.10 -22.66 12.52
CA TYR A 22 -0.83 -22.09 12.95
C TYR A 22 -0.92 -20.67 13.53
N VAL A 23 -2.12 -20.09 13.65
CA VAL A 23 -2.31 -18.77 14.26
C VAL A 23 -2.78 -18.93 15.70
N THR A 24 -1.98 -18.47 16.67
CA THR A 24 -2.41 -18.37 18.07
C THR A 24 -2.41 -16.91 18.50
N VAL A 25 -3.51 -16.44 19.09
CA VAL A 25 -3.63 -15.07 19.59
C VAL A 25 -3.57 -15.09 21.11
N THR A 26 -2.63 -14.34 21.67
CA THR A 26 -2.59 -14.01 23.10
C THR A 26 -3.20 -12.63 23.26
N ALA A 27 -4.42 -12.57 23.79
CA ALA A 27 -5.20 -11.33 23.92
C ALA A 27 -4.52 -10.33 24.88
N ALA A 28 -4.71 -9.04 24.62
CA ALA A 28 -4.36 -7.99 25.56
C ALA A 28 -5.42 -7.91 26.68
N ASN A 29 -5.06 -7.35 27.84
CA ASN A 29 -5.96 -7.20 29.00
C ASN A 29 -7.09 -6.16 28.81
N THR A 30 -7.33 -5.65 27.60
CA THR A 30 -8.28 -4.57 27.31
C THR A 30 -9.53 -5.08 26.60
N THR A 31 -10.71 -4.65 27.06
CA THR A 31 -12.02 -5.16 26.62
C THR A 31 -12.75 -4.29 25.61
N ALA A 32 -12.31 -3.05 25.33
CA ALA A 32 -12.97 -2.15 24.38
C ALA A 32 -11.97 -1.54 23.38
N ILE A 33 -12.35 -1.54 22.10
CA ILE A 33 -11.59 -0.90 21.02
C ILE A 33 -11.70 0.62 21.20
N PRO A 34 -10.59 1.37 21.22
CA PRO A 34 -10.65 2.83 21.37
C PRO A 34 -11.25 3.48 20.13
N SER A 35 -12.15 4.45 20.36
CA SER A 35 -12.67 5.32 19.31
C SER A 35 -11.58 6.26 18.79
N LEU A 36 -11.56 6.47 17.48
CA LEU A 36 -10.59 7.35 16.86
C LEU A 36 -10.80 8.83 17.23
N PRO A 37 -9.74 9.59 17.59
CA PRO A 37 -9.82 11.04 17.74
C PRO A 37 -10.07 11.74 16.39
N ASN A 38 -10.89 12.80 16.38
CA ASN A 38 -11.12 13.63 15.19
C ASN A 38 -9.79 14.15 14.60
N GLY A 39 -9.67 14.14 13.27
CA GLY A 39 -8.49 14.66 12.55
C GLY A 39 -7.30 13.69 12.51
N SER A 40 -7.48 12.45 12.98
CA SER A 40 -6.49 11.36 12.90
C SER A 40 -7.01 10.20 12.05
N GLU A 41 -7.92 10.50 11.11
CA GLU A 41 -8.53 9.50 10.24
C GLU A 41 -7.44 8.72 9.48
N PRO A 42 -7.48 7.37 9.51
CA PRO A 42 -6.65 6.59 8.62
C PRO A 42 -7.07 6.86 7.19
N ASN A 43 -6.13 6.63 6.29
CA ASN A 43 -6.25 6.98 4.88
C ASN A 43 -5.96 5.76 4.00
N ILE A 44 -6.69 5.69 2.89
CA ILE A 44 -6.47 4.75 1.80
C ILE A 44 -6.20 5.64 0.60
N SER A 45 -5.05 5.49 -0.05
CA SER A 45 -4.74 6.21 -1.28
C SER A 45 -4.42 5.24 -2.41
N VAL A 46 -4.92 5.53 -3.59
CA VAL A 46 -4.56 4.86 -4.84
C VAL A 46 -3.83 5.85 -5.74
N ARG A 47 -2.86 5.36 -6.52
CA ARG A 47 -2.16 6.22 -7.48
C ARG A 47 -2.92 6.21 -8.80
N GLU A 48 -3.34 7.38 -9.25
CA GLU A 48 -4.09 7.59 -10.50
C GLU A 48 -3.16 7.57 -11.71
N TYR A 49 -1.98 8.18 -11.56
CA TYR A 49 -0.92 8.18 -12.56
C TYR A 49 0.42 8.57 -11.95
N ILE A 50 1.47 8.28 -12.70
CA ILE A 50 2.82 8.76 -12.45
C ILE A 50 3.47 9.27 -13.75
N TYR A 51 4.14 10.43 -13.65
CA TYR A 51 5.07 10.90 -14.67
C TYR A 51 6.49 10.96 -14.12
N PHE A 52 7.46 10.51 -14.92
CA PHE A 52 8.87 10.74 -14.67
C PHE A 52 9.37 11.89 -15.53
N LEU A 53 9.86 12.93 -14.87
CA LEU A 53 10.38 14.16 -15.46
C LEU A 53 11.93 14.16 -15.42
N PRO A 54 12.60 14.98 -16.26
CA PRO A 54 14.04 15.17 -16.15
C PRO A 54 14.46 15.68 -14.77
N TYR A 55 15.63 15.25 -14.30
CA TYR A 55 16.24 15.77 -13.09
C TYR A 55 17.65 16.32 -13.38
N PRO A 56 17.96 17.56 -12.97
CA PRO A 56 17.01 18.55 -12.49
C PRO A 56 16.01 18.94 -13.59
N LEU A 57 14.85 19.46 -13.19
CA LEU A 57 13.90 20.02 -14.15
C LEU A 57 14.55 21.15 -14.96
N PRO A 58 14.24 21.27 -16.27
CA PRO A 58 14.70 22.40 -17.07
C PRO A 58 14.30 23.75 -16.46
N PRO A 59 15.13 24.80 -16.64
CA PRO A 59 14.78 26.14 -16.19
C PRO A 59 13.43 26.60 -16.78
N GLY A 60 12.55 27.10 -15.92
CA GLY A 60 11.25 27.62 -16.32
C GLY A 60 10.13 26.59 -16.44
N THR A 61 10.38 25.33 -16.09
CA THR A 61 9.31 24.32 -15.98
C THR A 61 8.36 24.65 -14.83
N GLU A 62 7.08 24.84 -15.12
CA GLU A 62 6.07 25.04 -14.08
C GLU A 62 5.91 23.78 -13.24
N VAL A 63 5.72 23.97 -11.94
CA VAL A 63 5.48 22.90 -10.96
C VAL A 63 4.24 23.23 -10.11
N PRO A 64 3.25 22.34 -10.03
CA PRO A 64 3.20 21.02 -10.69
C PRO A 64 3.06 21.12 -12.22
N TYR A 65 3.66 20.18 -12.96
CA TYR A 65 3.72 20.19 -14.42
C TYR A 65 2.53 19.50 -15.07
N SER A 66 2.16 18.31 -14.58
CA SER A 66 1.20 17.40 -15.20
C SER A 66 -0.22 17.95 -15.31
N ILE A 67 -0.59 18.91 -14.44
CA ILE A 67 -1.91 19.55 -14.41
C ILE A 67 -2.19 20.42 -15.64
N HIS A 68 -1.16 20.73 -16.44
CA HIS A 68 -1.27 21.52 -17.66
C HIS A 68 -1.23 20.68 -18.94
N LEU A 69 -1.23 19.35 -18.81
CA LEU A 69 -1.28 18.45 -19.95
C LEU A 69 -2.72 18.28 -20.43
N PRO A 70 -2.94 18.18 -21.76
CA PRO A 70 -1.94 18.22 -22.83
C PRO A 70 -1.59 19.62 -23.34
N GLU A 71 -2.25 20.68 -22.86
CA GLU A 71 -2.18 22.03 -23.43
C GLU A 71 -0.77 22.64 -23.42
N LYS A 72 0.01 22.36 -22.37
CA LYS A 72 1.39 22.81 -22.22
C LYS A 72 2.31 21.62 -21.98
N ASN A 73 2.93 21.13 -23.06
CA ASN A 73 3.79 19.96 -23.00
C ASN A 73 5.22 20.15 -23.58
N PRO A 74 6.01 21.13 -23.09
CA PRO A 74 7.37 21.37 -23.57
C PRO A 74 8.33 20.21 -23.30
N LEU A 75 8.04 19.33 -22.33
CA LEU A 75 8.84 18.14 -22.04
C LEU A 75 8.46 16.93 -22.92
N ASN A 76 7.48 17.09 -23.83
CA ASN A 76 7.01 16.05 -24.74
C ASN A 76 6.66 14.73 -24.02
N LEU A 77 5.97 14.83 -22.88
CA LEU A 77 5.44 13.67 -22.16
C LEU A 77 4.27 13.05 -22.93
N PRO A 78 3.92 11.78 -22.67
CA PRO A 78 2.66 11.22 -23.12
C PRO A 78 1.50 12.14 -22.75
N THR A 79 0.58 12.36 -23.68
CA THR A 79 -0.60 13.22 -23.45
C THR A 79 -1.69 12.52 -22.64
N HIS A 80 -1.61 11.20 -22.52
CA HIS A 80 -2.50 10.40 -21.68
C HIS A 80 -1.76 9.99 -20.41
N GLN A 81 -2.49 10.08 -19.30
CA GLN A 81 -2.04 9.61 -18.00
C GLN A 81 -1.77 8.11 -18.05
N LEU A 82 -0.67 7.69 -17.41
CA LEU A 82 -0.27 6.30 -17.33
C LEU A 82 -0.09 5.91 -15.87
N GLU A 83 -0.73 4.81 -15.49
CA GLU A 83 -0.52 4.14 -14.21
C GLU A 83 -0.19 2.67 -14.48
N PRO A 84 1.10 2.29 -14.51
CA PRO A 84 1.52 0.93 -14.84
C PRO A 84 1.26 -0.07 -13.70
N THR A 85 0.89 0.40 -12.52
CA THR A 85 0.72 -0.43 -11.33
C THR A 85 -0.68 -0.30 -10.72
N ASP A 86 -1.13 -1.35 -10.06
CA ASP A 86 -2.21 -1.31 -9.09
C ASP A 86 -1.59 -0.93 -7.73
N THR A 87 -1.30 0.36 -7.55
CA THR A 87 -0.71 0.90 -6.31
C THR A 87 -1.79 1.23 -5.29
N LEU A 88 -1.61 0.72 -4.07
CA LEU A 88 -2.46 0.99 -2.92
C LEU A 88 -1.58 1.31 -1.71
N VAL A 89 -1.89 2.42 -1.04
CA VAL A 89 -1.26 2.83 0.20
C VAL A 89 -2.29 2.83 1.31
N LEU A 90 -1.97 2.18 2.43
CA LEU A 90 -2.78 2.24 3.64
C LEU A 90 -1.98 2.96 4.72
N THR A 91 -2.56 4.01 5.31
CA THR A 91 -1.93 4.81 6.37
C THR A 91 -2.81 4.80 7.62
N SER A 92 -2.24 4.39 8.75
CA SER A 92 -2.90 4.37 10.06
C SER A 92 -2.99 5.78 10.69
N PRO A 93 -3.76 5.93 11.79
CA PRO A 93 -3.83 7.18 12.55
C PRO A 93 -2.48 7.69 13.06
N LYS A 94 -1.60 6.79 13.52
CA LYS A 94 -0.23 7.16 13.94
C LYS A 94 0.75 7.33 12.77
N ARG A 95 0.24 7.44 11.54
CA ARG A 95 1.04 7.59 10.31
C ARG A 95 1.94 6.40 10.02
N THR A 96 1.57 5.22 10.51
CA THR A 96 2.19 3.96 10.07
C THR A 96 1.61 3.59 8.72
N PHE A 97 2.45 3.38 7.71
CA PHE A 97 1.97 3.12 6.36
C PHE A 97 2.55 1.83 5.77
N VAL A 98 1.83 1.29 4.78
CA VAL A 98 2.30 0.26 3.84
C VAL A 98 1.89 0.67 2.43
N ASP A 99 2.88 0.71 1.54
CA ASP A 99 2.75 0.98 0.10
C ASP A 99 3.14 -0.29 -0.65
N ILE A 100 2.22 -0.82 -1.46
CA ILE A 100 2.47 -1.98 -2.32
C ILE A 100 2.05 -1.64 -3.74
N ARG A 101 3.02 -1.71 -4.66
CA ARG A 101 2.91 -1.37 -6.08
C ARG A 101 3.08 -2.64 -6.90
N ILE A 102 1.98 -3.12 -7.49
CA ILE A 102 1.96 -4.34 -8.31
C ILE A 102 1.79 -3.95 -9.77
N TYR A 103 2.64 -4.42 -10.68
CA TYR A 103 2.41 -4.20 -12.10
C TYR A 103 1.05 -4.76 -12.55
N LYS A 104 0.31 -3.93 -13.28
CA LYS A 104 -0.89 -4.36 -14.01
C LYS A 104 -0.48 -5.33 -15.13
N PRO A 105 -1.37 -6.24 -15.56
CA PRO A 105 -1.11 -7.11 -16.71
C PRO A 105 -0.69 -6.28 -17.94
N PHE A 106 0.37 -6.72 -18.62
CA PHE A 106 0.88 -6.02 -19.82
C PHE A 106 0.03 -6.26 -21.07
N ASN A 107 -0.81 -7.31 -21.07
CA ASN A 107 -1.68 -7.68 -22.18
C ASN A 107 -3.16 -7.47 -21.80
N ALA A 108 -3.88 -6.63 -22.54
CA ALA A 108 -5.32 -6.41 -22.39
C ALA A 108 -6.19 -7.67 -22.67
N ALA A 109 -5.61 -8.74 -23.23
CA ALA A 109 -6.32 -10.02 -23.36
C ALA A 109 -6.40 -10.80 -22.02
N GLU A 110 -5.63 -10.37 -21.01
CA GLU A 110 -5.63 -10.88 -19.64
C GLU A 110 -6.30 -9.86 -18.70
N ASP A 111 -7.48 -9.34 -19.10
CA ASP A 111 -8.31 -8.45 -18.26
C ASP A 111 -8.80 -9.12 -16.96
N LEU A 112 -8.55 -10.42 -16.78
CA LEU A 112 -8.81 -11.12 -15.54
C LEU A 112 -7.62 -10.89 -14.59
N PRO A 113 -7.86 -10.41 -13.34
CA PRO A 113 -6.80 -10.35 -12.34
C PRO A 113 -6.19 -11.75 -12.18
N PRO A 114 -4.85 -11.87 -12.19
CA PRO A 114 -4.20 -13.17 -12.06
C PRO A 114 -4.68 -13.86 -10.79
N PRO A 115 -4.79 -15.20 -10.78
CA PRO A 115 -5.28 -15.90 -9.62
C PRO A 115 -4.48 -15.52 -8.37
N ALA A 116 -5.20 -15.27 -7.28
CA ALA A 116 -4.57 -15.07 -5.99
C ALA A 116 -3.66 -16.27 -5.67
N ASN A 117 -2.48 -16.01 -5.09
CA ASN A 117 -1.45 -17.01 -4.75
C ASN A 117 -0.54 -17.50 -5.90
N VAL A 118 -0.53 -16.81 -7.04
CA VAL A 118 0.47 -17.06 -8.08
C VAL A 118 1.83 -16.47 -7.66
N LEU A 119 2.86 -17.32 -7.66
CA LEU A 119 4.24 -16.96 -7.37
C LEU A 119 4.88 -16.25 -8.57
N GLU A 120 4.57 -14.98 -8.78
CA GLU A 120 5.19 -14.14 -9.82
C GLU A 120 5.95 -12.96 -9.20
N PRO A 121 7.19 -13.18 -8.72
CA PRO A 121 8.01 -12.13 -8.12
C PRO A 121 8.20 -10.92 -9.03
N GLN A 122 8.21 -11.12 -10.36
CA GLN A 122 8.42 -10.04 -11.33
C GLN A 122 7.26 -9.02 -11.37
N ARG A 123 6.09 -9.35 -10.81
CA ARG A 123 4.96 -8.42 -10.74
C ARG A 123 5.09 -7.38 -9.64
N LEU A 124 5.95 -7.60 -8.65
CA LEU A 124 6.20 -6.62 -7.60
C LEU A 124 7.12 -5.52 -8.15
N GLU A 125 6.60 -4.31 -8.34
CA GLU A 125 7.42 -3.16 -8.76
C GLU A 125 8.20 -2.61 -7.55
N TRP A 126 7.48 -2.36 -6.46
CA TRP A 126 8.01 -1.89 -5.20
C TRP A 126 7.01 -2.16 -4.09
N ALA A 127 7.50 -2.52 -2.93
CA ALA A 127 6.73 -2.43 -1.70
C ALA A 127 7.62 -1.98 -0.55
N PHE A 128 7.08 -1.14 0.31
CA PHE A 128 7.78 -0.59 1.46
C PHE A 128 6.77 -0.16 2.53
N ALA A 129 7.25 -0.05 3.75
CA ALA A 129 6.42 0.25 4.89
C ALA A 129 7.23 0.93 6.00
N GLY A 130 6.56 1.78 6.78
CA GLY A 130 7.25 2.58 7.78
C GLY A 130 6.34 3.63 8.39
N THR A 131 6.90 4.82 8.61
CA THR A 131 6.18 5.96 9.18
C THR A 131 6.28 7.18 8.29
N SER A 132 5.20 7.93 8.14
CA SER A 132 5.19 9.18 7.40
C SER A 132 5.07 10.40 8.33
N SER A 133 5.54 11.55 7.84
CA SER A 133 5.37 12.84 8.50
C SER A 133 5.19 13.93 7.46
N SER A 134 4.31 14.89 7.76
CA SER A 134 4.03 16.02 6.86
C SER A 134 4.09 17.32 7.64
N ARG A 135 4.60 18.36 7.00
CA ARG A 135 4.61 19.72 7.55
C ARG A 135 4.09 20.70 6.51
N SER A 136 3.21 21.61 6.91
CA SER A 136 2.79 22.70 6.03
C SER A 136 4.01 23.51 5.59
N ILE A 137 4.05 23.86 4.31
CA ILE A 137 5.07 24.71 3.76
C ILE A 137 4.45 25.95 3.14
N THR A 138 5.07 27.10 3.41
CA THR A 138 4.87 28.28 2.58
C THR A 138 5.75 28.11 1.36
N LEU A 139 5.12 28.11 0.20
CA LEU A 139 5.83 27.95 -1.05
C LEU A 139 6.67 29.20 -1.31
N SER A 140 7.97 29.00 -1.48
CA SER A 140 8.90 30.08 -1.80
C SER A 140 8.58 30.67 -3.19
N PRO A 141 8.81 31.97 -3.41
CA PRO A 141 8.78 32.56 -4.76
C PRO A 141 9.76 31.90 -5.74
N THR A 142 10.79 31.22 -5.23
CA THR A 142 11.88 30.63 -6.05
C THR A 142 11.62 29.22 -6.56
N GLY A 143 10.40 28.68 -6.39
CA GLY A 143 10.01 27.35 -6.86
C GLY A 143 10.11 26.25 -5.78
N PRO A 144 9.84 24.99 -6.16
CA PRO A 144 9.99 23.82 -5.27
C PRO A 144 11.44 23.66 -4.82
N LYS A 145 11.66 23.02 -3.67
CA LYS A 145 13.02 22.66 -3.23
C LYS A 145 13.62 21.49 -4.02
N HIS A 146 12.76 20.72 -4.70
CA HIS A 146 13.10 19.54 -5.47
C HIS A 146 13.07 19.87 -6.97
N GLY A 147 14.23 19.79 -7.63
CA GLY A 147 14.41 20.26 -9.02
C GLY A 147 14.77 21.75 -9.10
N LYS A 148 15.67 22.13 -10.01
CA LYS A 148 16.19 23.51 -10.13
C LYS A 148 15.27 24.45 -10.95
N SER A 149 13.95 24.20 -10.97
CA SER A 149 13.04 25.09 -11.69
C SER A 149 12.70 26.32 -10.86
N GLN A 150 12.67 27.49 -11.52
CA GLN A 150 12.50 28.80 -10.89
C GLN A 150 11.14 29.45 -11.16
N ILE A 151 10.28 28.85 -12.01
CA ILE A 151 8.98 29.43 -12.35
C ILE A 151 7.86 28.62 -11.70
N ARG A 152 7.04 29.32 -10.92
CA ARG A 152 5.78 28.82 -10.38
C ARG A 152 4.66 29.77 -10.79
N MET A 153 3.45 29.25 -10.98
CA MET A 153 2.29 30.09 -11.25
C MET A 153 1.95 30.93 -10.00
N GLU A 154 2.21 32.24 -10.06
CA GLU A 154 1.75 33.21 -9.07
C GLU A 154 0.21 33.33 -9.04
N LYS A 155 -0.47 32.91 -10.12
CA LYS A 155 -1.93 33.00 -10.27
C LYS A 155 -2.70 31.96 -9.47
N ASP A 156 -2.11 30.80 -9.21
CA ASP A 156 -2.78 29.74 -8.46
C ASP A 156 -2.38 29.88 -6.99
N MET A 157 -3.29 30.40 -6.16
CA MET A 157 -3.12 30.40 -4.71
C MET A 157 -3.21 28.96 -4.20
N TRP A 158 -2.12 28.22 -4.29
CA TRP A 158 -2.00 26.93 -3.63
C TRP A 158 -2.06 27.16 -2.12
N SER A 159 -3.13 26.68 -1.51
CA SER A 159 -3.28 26.65 -0.05
C SER A 159 -3.00 25.24 0.45
N ASN A 160 -2.56 25.13 1.70
CA ASN A 160 -2.39 23.84 2.39
C ASN A 160 -1.39 22.87 1.76
N VAL A 161 -0.40 23.37 1.00
CA VAL A 161 0.69 22.53 0.52
C VAL A 161 1.53 22.05 1.71
N THR A 162 1.85 20.77 1.69
CA THR A 162 2.68 20.15 2.72
C THR A 162 3.93 19.56 2.09
N HIS A 163 5.00 19.48 2.86
CA HIS A 163 6.16 18.67 2.54
C HIS A 163 6.08 17.40 3.36
N SER A 164 6.03 16.26 2.69
CA SER A 164 5.89 14.93 3.28
C SER A 164 7.22 14.18 3.18
N LYS A 165 7.47 13.35 4.20
CA LYS A 165 8.61 12.44 4.26
C LYS A 165 8.12 11.06 4.66
N TRP A 166 8.62 10.03 3.99
CA TRP A 166 8.35 8.64 4.28
C TRP A 166 9.64 7.98 4.76
N SER A 167 9.63 7.52 6.02
CA SER A 167 10.77 6.83 6.62
C SER A 167 10.56 5.32 6.53
N HIS A 168 11.32 4.68 5.64
CA HIS A 168 11.17 3.26 5.35
C HIS A 168 11.78 2.43 6.48
N TRP A 169 10.95 1.59 7.11
CA TRP A 169 11.40 0.61 8.09
C TRP A 169 11.61 -0.78 7.44
N ILE A 170 10.84 -1.05 6.40
CA ILE A 170 10.90 -2.21 5.50
C ILE A 170 10.86 -1.68 4.07
N ASP A 171 11.73 -2.17 3.21
CA ASP A 171 11.74 -1.85 1.79
C ASP A 171 12.16 -3.09 1.00
N SER A 172 11.34 -3.53 0.06
CA SER A 172 11.58 -4.71 -0.78
C SER A 172 12.87 -4.65 -1.62
N ARG A 173 13.44 -3.46 -1.82
CA ARG A 173 14.70 -3.26 -2.56
C ARG A 173 15.94 -3.33 -1.68
N TYR A 174 15.77 -3.39 -0.35
CA TYR A 174 16.87 -3.35 0.61
C TYR A 174 16.76 -4.48 1.64
N THR A 175 17.89 -5.06 2.02
CA THR A 175 17.91 -6.08 3.07
C THR A 175 17.45 -5.52 4.41
N VAL A 176 16.88 -6.37 5.26
CA VAL A 176 16.46 -6.00 6.62
C VAL A 176 17.59 -5.29 7.38
N GLY A 177 17.30 -4.11 7.92
CA GLY A 177 18.25 -3.32 8.69
C GLY A 177 19.22 -2.48 7.86
N SER A 178 19.06 -2.42 6.54
CA SER A 178 19.84 -1.51 5.68
C SER A 178 19.76 -0.08 6.20
N LYS A 179 20.93 0.59 6.24
CA LYS A 179 21.05 2.01 6.62
C LYS A 179 21.04 2.95 5.43
N ASP A 180 21.13 2.38 4.23
CA ASP A 180 21.33 3.12 2.97
C ASP A 180 20.02 3.21 2.16
N ILE A 181 18.86 3.09 2.82
CA ILE A 181 17.58 3.35 2.15
C ILE A 181 17.53 4.85 1.82
N PRO A 182 17.33 5.23 0.54
CA PRO A 182 17.26 6.62 0.12
C PRO A 182 16.17 7.39 0.85
N VAL A 183 16.35 8.70 0.94
CA VAL A 183 15.30 9.59 1.43
C VAL A 183 14.13 9.56 0.44
N ASP A 184 12.93 9.34 0.97
CA ASP A 184 11.68 9.45 0.23
C ASP A 184 10.90 10.65 0.76
N GLU A 185 10.72 11.66 -0.09
CA GLU A 185 10.07 12.93 0.23
C GLU A 185 9.54 13.66 -0.99
N GLY A 186 8.46 14.42 -0.79
CA GLY A 186 7.75 15.12 -1.83
C GLY A 186 6.93 16.29 -1.29
N ASP A 187 6.68 17.27 -2.16
CA ASP A 187 5.75 18.36 -1.90
C ASP A 187 4.36 17.95 -2.39
N MET A 188 3.35 18.02 -1.51
CA MET A 188 1.98 17.56 -1.73
C MET A 188 1.06 18.73 -2.06
N TYR A 189 0.56 18.77 -3.28
CA TYR A 189 -0.30 19.83 -3.82
C TYR A 189 -1.76 19.35 -3.83
N PRO A 190 -2.64 19.92 -3.00
CA PRO A 190 -4.06 19.57 -3.03
C PRO A 190 -4.70 20.05 -4.34
N ILE A 191 -5.22 19.12 -5.14
CA ILE A 191 -5.84 19.39 -6.44
C ILE A 191 -7.37 19.47 -6.31
N ALA A 192 -7.95 18.53 -5.55
CA ALA A 192 -9.37 18.46 -5.25
C ALA A 192 -9.54 17.84 -3.83
N PRO A 193 -10.77 17.77 -3.26
CA PRO A 193 -10.97 17.22 -1.93
C PRO A 193 -10.41 15.81 -1.72
N ASP A 194 -10.40 14.99 -2.76
CA ASP A 194 -9.90 13.60 -2.77
C ASP A 194 -8.65 13.43 -3.64
N LEU A 195 -8.07 14.51 -4.20
CA LEU A 195 -6.93 14.44 -5.12
C LEU A 195 -5.75 15.27 -4.63
N THR A 196 -4.58 14.64 -4.54
CA THR A 196 -3.33 15.30 -4.18
C THR A 196 -2.25 14.91 -5.17
N LEU A 197 -1.57 15.90 -5.73
CA LEU A 197 -0.41 15.69 -6.60
C LEU A 197 0.86 15.80 -5.78
N GLU A 198 1.60 14.71 -5.70
CA GLU A 198 2.94 14.67 -5.12
C GLU A 198 3.97 15.06 -6.17
N VAL A 199 4.88 15.96 -5.81
CA VAL A 199 6.06 16.27 -6.60
C VAL A 199 7.30 15.98 -5.78
N GLY A 200 8.05 14.96 -6.19
CA GLY A 200 9.25 14.51 -5.52
C GLY A 200 10.36 14.19 -6.51
N HIS A 201 11.42 13.56 -6.01
CA HIS A 201 12.46 13.01 -6.85
C HIS A 201 13.06 11.78 -6.19
N ALA A 202 13.42 10.80 -7.02
CA ALA A 202 14.01 9.56 -6.54
C ALA A 202 14.92 8.98 -7.62
N PHE A 203 15.82 8.10 -7.20
CA PHE A 203 16.58 7.28 -8.14
C PHE A 203 15.66 6.27 -8.83
N HIS A 204 15.55 6.34 -10.15
CA HIS A 204 14.77 5.40 -10.95
C HIS A 204 15.66 4.22 -11.39
N PRO A 205 15.44 2.99 -10.89
CA PRO A 205 16.35 1.86 -11.14
C PRO A 205 16.48 1.49 -12.62
N ALA A 206 15.36 1.38 -13.35
CA ALA A 206 15.39 0.99 -14.76
C ALA A 206 16.07 2.04 -15.68
N LEU A 207 16.03 3.32 -15.30
CA LEU A 207 16.69 4.41 -16.03
C LEU A 207 18.11 4.67 -15.51
N ASN A 208 18.50 4.03 -14.42
CA ASN A 208 19.78 4.20 -13.73
C ASN A 208 20.14 5.68 -13.51
N ALA A 209 19.14 6.48 -13.13
CA ALA A 209 19.26 7.93 -13.01
C ALA A 209 18.24 8.48 -12.01
N GLU A 210 18.59 9.60 -11.37
CA GLU A 210 17.65 10.39 -10.60
C GLU A 210 16.60 11.02 -11.53
N LYS A 211 15.35 11.02 -11.09
CA LYS A 211 14.20 11.57 -11.80
C LYS A 211 13.34 12.35 -10.84
N THR A 212 12.85 13.50 -11.29
CA THR A 212 11.67 14.10 -10.68
C THR A 212 10.49 13.22 -11.04
N HIS A 213 9.59 12.99 -10.09
CA HIS A 213 8.34 12.31 -10.35
C HIS A 213 7.18 13.21 -9.95
N GLU A 214 6.07 13.06 -10.66
CA GLU A 214 4.78 13.58 -10.25
C GLU A 214 3.80 12.40 -10.14
N GLU A 215 3.31 12.15 -8.93
CA GLU A 215 2.38 11.07 -8.61
C GLU A 215 1.04 11.68 -8.20
N MET A 216 -0.02 11.41 -8.97
CA MET A 216 -1.37 11.83 -8.58
C MET A 216 -1.99 10.77 -7.70
N TRP A 217 -2.36 11.16 -6.49
CA TRP A 217 -2.97 10.31 -5.49
C TRP A 217 -4.44 10.63 -5.34
N ARG A 218 -5.28 9.60 -5.31
CA ARG A 218 -6.69 9.70 -4.93
C ARG A 218 -6.95 9.04 -3.59
N ASP A 219 -7.61 9.78 -2.70
CA ASP A 219 -8.09 9.25 -1.43
C ASP A 219 -9.39 8.45 -1.64
N VAL A 220 -9.39 7.22 -1.16
CA VAL A 220 -10.52 6.31 -1.21
C VAL A 220 -11.20 6.26 0.15
N HIS A 221 -12.51 6.43 0.17
CA HIS A 221 -13.27 6.31 1.41
C HIS A 221 -13.19 4.90 1.98
N ALA A 222 -12.78 4.79 3.24
CA ALA A 222 -12.90 3.55 3.98
C ALA A 222 -14.37 3.16 4.12
N ILE A 223 -14.71 1.89 3.94
CA ILE A 223 -16.05 1.36 4.22
C ILE A 223 -16.00 0.47 5.47
N SER A 224 -17.16 0.37 6.12
CA SER A 224 -17.37 -0.57 7.21
C SER A 224 -17.41 -2.00 6.67
N THR A 225 -16.85 -2.93 7.44
CA THR A 225 -16.84 -4.36 7.12
C THR A 225 -17.71 -5.18 8.07
N ASN A 226 -18.46 -4.52 8.96
CA ASN A 226 -19.47 -5.12 9.81
C ASN A 226 -20.87 -4.78 9.30
N GLU A 227 -21.82 -5.66 9.61
CA GLU A 227 -23.22 -5.49 9.20
C GLU A 227 -23.99 -4.61 10.20
N ALA A 228 -25.05 -3.96 9.71
CA ALA A 228 -25.95 -3.17 10.53
C ALA A 228 -26.44 -3.96 11.77
N PRO A 229 -26.62 -3.30 12.93
CA PRO A 229 -26.62 -1.85 13.14
C PRO A 229 -25.22 -1.25 13.37
N HIS A 230 -24.18 -2.08 13.52
CA HIS A 230 -22.81 -1.64 13.75
C HIS A 230 -22.16 -1.40 12.39
N THR A 231 -22.10 -0.14 11.96
CA THR A 231 -21.47 0.27 10.69
C THR A 231 -20.17 1.01 10.97
N THR A 232 -19.28 0.36 11.70
CA THR A 232 -17.99 0.94 12.08
C THR A 232 -16.87 0.49 11.16
N LYS A 233 -15.89 1.37 10.99
CA LYS A 233 -14.66 1.12 10.24
C LYS A 233 -13.56 0.80 11.24
N LEU A 234 -12.63 -0.05 10.82
CA LEU A 234 -11.56 -0.55 11.66
C LEU A 234 -10.19 -0.25 11.06
N CYS A 235 -9.23 0.03 11.93
CA CYS A 235 -7.83 0.12 11.57
C CYS A 235 -7.02 -0.75 12.52
N VAL A 236 -6.16 -1.59 11.97
CA VAL A 236 -5.32 -2.52 12.74
C VAL A 236 -3.91 -2.45 12.19
N VAL A 237 -2.92 -2.33 13.07
CA VAL A 237 -1.50 -2.43 12.70
C VAL A 237 -0.85 -3.56 13.48
N LEU A 238 -0.27 -4.54 12.77
CA LEU A 238 0.55 -5.59 13.37
C LEU A 238 1.99 -5.43 12.93
N ARG A 239 2.93 -5.53 13.87
CA ARG A 239 4.36 -5.48 13.60
C ARG A 239 5.05 -6.77 14.04
N CYS A 240 5.82 -7.36 13.13
CA CYS A 240 6.79 -8.40 13.44
C CYS A 240 8.19 -7.81 13.48
N LYS A 241 8.90 -7.95 14.60
CA LYS A 241 10.28 -7.48 14.76
C LYS A 241 11.15 -8.59 15.35
N ALA A 242 11.73 -9.41 14.48
CA ALA A 242 12.67 -10.46 14.86
C ALA A 242 14.04 -10.17 14.22
N GLU A 243 14.68 -9.07 14.64
CA GLU A 243 15.97 -8.60 14.11
C GLU A 243 17.07 -9.68 14.20
N HIS A 244 17.06 -10.50 15.26
CA HIS A 244 18.01 -11.60 15.44
C HIS A 244 17.90 -12.69 14.35
N ALA A 245 16.71 -12.84 13.74
CA ALA A 245 16.47 -13.73 12.62
C ALA A 245 16.59 -13.00 11.26
N GLY A 246 16.81 -11.69 11.28
CA GLY A 246 16.78 -10.83 10.09
C GLY A 246 15.37 -10.67 9.54
N VAL A 247 14.35 -10.58 10.39
CA VAL A 247 12.95 -10.48 9.97
C VAL A 247 12.27 -9.21 10.47
N ARG A 248 11.63 -8.50 9.54
CA ARG A 248 10.71 -7.39 9.81
C ARG A 248 9.43 -7.59 9.01
N GLY A 249 8.29 -7.41 9.65
CA GLY A 249 6.99 -7.46 9.01
C GLY A 249 6.06 -6.37 9.51
N LEU A 250 5.21 -5.88 8.62
CA LEU A 250 4.16 -4.91 8.95
C LEU A 250 2.89 -5.27 8.20
N ILE A 251 1.77 -5.28 8.92
CA ILE A 251 0.42 -5.43 8.37
C ILE A 251 -0.37 -4.20 8.78
N VAL A 252 -1.07 -3.58 7.83
CA VAL A 252 -1.99 -2.48 8.07
C VAL A 252 -3.34 -2.84 7.45
N ARG A 253 -4.40 -2.78 8.25
CA ARG A 253 -5.79 -2.80 7.79
C ARG A 253 -6.37 -1.39 7.94
N VAL A 254 -7.11 -0.94 6.93
CA VAL A 254 -7.98 0.25 6.99
C VAL A 254 -9.28 -0.10 6.27
N GLY A 255 -10.37 -0.18 7.04
CA GLY A 255 -11.69 -0.53 6.51
C GLY A 255 -11.67 -1.87 5.76
N GLN A 256 -12.00 -1.78 4.46
CA GLN A 256 -12.11 -2.85 3.49
C GLN A 256 -10.78 -3.37 2.91
N TYR A 257 -9.66 -2.72 3.24
CA TYR A 257 -8.35 -3.13 2.72
C TYR A 257 -7.44 -3.59 3.86
N CYS A 258 -6.67 -4.65 3.60
CA CYS A 258 -5.59 -5.08 4.44
C CYS A 258 -4.37 -5.42 3.58
N GLN A 259 -3.24 -4.81 3.90
CA GLN A 259 -1.98 -5.03 3.21
C GLN A 259 -0.91 -5.44 4.21
N GLY A 260 -0.03 -6.34 3.79
CA GLY A 260 1.10 -6.77 4.60
C GLY A 260 2.35 -6.93 3.76
N ILE A 261 3.48 -6.60 4.37
CA ILE A 261 4.82 -6.86 3.86
C ILE A 261 5.65 -7.53 4.95
N VAL A 262 6.41 -8.56 4.58
CA VAL A 262 7.45 -9.14 5.43
C VAL A 262 8.73 -9.29 4.62
N MET A 263 9.83 -8.87 5.24
CA MET A 263 11.17 -9.10 4.75
C MET A 263 11.85 -10.12 5.65
N GLU A 264 12.37 -11.18 5.05
CA GLU A 264 13.21 -12.20 5.68
C GLU A 264 14.60 -12.13 5.04
N ARG A 265 15.51 -11.41 5.68
CA ARG A 265 16.82 -11.02 5.16
C ARG A 265 16.70 -10.20 3.88
N ASP A 266 16.82 -10.84 2.73
CA ASP A 266 16.76 -10.27 1.38
C ASP A 266 15.50 -10.72 0.60
N ARG A 267 14.66 -11.56 1.20
CA ARG A 267 13.44 -12.07 0.56
C ARG A 267 12.21 -11.29 1.03
N VAL A 268 11.43 -10.83 0.07
CA VAL A 268 10.14 -10.15 0.31
C VAL A 268 8.97 -11.12 0.16
N THR A 269 7.97 -10.99 1.02
CA THR A 269 6.62 -11.46 0.77
C THR A 269 5.62 -10.34 1.04
N VAL A 270 4.68 -10.14 0.13
CA VAL A 270 3.58 -9.19 0.26
C VAL A 270 2.22 -9.86 0.09
N GLU A 271 1.22 -9.35 0.80
CA GLU A 271 -0.19 -9.73 0.65
C GLU A 271 -1.09 -8.49 0.57
N ARG A 272 -2.13 -8.56 -0.28
CA ARG A 272 -3.26 -7.62 -0.30
C ARG A 272 -4.56 -8.40 -0.17
N TRP A 273 -5.46 -7.89 0.66
CA TRP A 273 -6.78 -8.43 0.92
C TRP A 273 -7.84 -7.35 0.82
N GLU A 274 -8.99 -7.74 0.29
CA GLU A 274 -10.11 -6.87 -0.01
C GLU A 274 -11.41 -7.47 0.53
N TRP A 275 -12.25 -6.60 1.07
CA TRP A 275 -13.58 -6.96 1.55
C TRP A 275 -14.63 -6.71 0.48
N HIS A 276 -15.40 -7.75 0.17
CA HIS A 276 -16.49 -7.74 -0.80
C HIS A 276 -17.85 -7.70 -0.08
N ALA A 277 -18.38 -6.49 0.11
CA ALA A 277 -19.64 -6.26 0.81
C ALA A 277 -20.88 -6.81 0.07
N ASP A 278 -20.77 -6.99 -1.25
CA ASP A 278 -21.81 -7.45 -2.17
C ASP A 278 -22.06 -8.96 -2.11
N LEU A 279 -21.19 -9.73 -1.47
CA LEU A 279 -21.35 -11.18 -1.28
C LEU A 279 -22.37 -11.50 -0.18
N ALA A 280 -23.66 -11.28 -0.48
CA ALA A 280 -24.77 -11.57 0.43
C ALA A 280 -24.82 -13.04 0.86
N GLY A 281 -25.14 -13.29 2.13
CA GLY A 281 -25.24 -14.65 2.70
C GLY A 281 -23.90 -15.37 2.93
N LYS A 282 -22.77 -14.73 2.61
CA LYS A 282 -21.43 -15.21 2.93
C LYS A 282 -21.03 -14.82 4.35
N THR A 283 -20.26 -15.68 5.02
CA THR A 283 -19.65 -15.36 6.31
C THR A 283 -18.64 -14.22 6.15
N GLU A 284 -18.31 -13.51 7.25
CA GLU A 284 -17.26 -12.47 7.23
C GLU A 284 -15.95 -12.98 6.62
N ARG A 285 -15.54 -14.20 6.98
CA ARG A 285 -14.35 -14.83 6.42
C ARG A 285 -14.40 -14.99 4.91
N GLU A 286 -15.57 -15.36 4.36
CA GLU A 286 -15.75 -15.56 2.92
C GLU A 286 -15.85 -14.24 2.13
N LYS A 287 -16.16 -13.13 2.82
CA LYS A 287 -16.21 -11.79 2.21
C LYS A 287 -14.82 -11.17 2.05
N TRP A 288 -13.82 -11.65 2.80
CA TRP A 288 -12.42 -11.29 2.59
C TRP A 288 -11.79 -12.16 1.50
N ALA A 289 -11.35 -11.53 0.41
CA ALA A 289 -10.59 -12.18 -0.64
C ALA A 289 -9.15 -11.67 -0.64
N ARG A 290 -8.19 -12.59 -0.75
CA ARG A 290 -6.80 -12.21 -1.02
C ARG A 290 -6.71 -11.84 -2.50
N SER A 291 -6.41 -10.60 -2.83
CA SER A 291 -6.23 -10.15 -4.21
C SER A 291 -4.78 -10.23 -4.68
N VAL A 292 -3.81 -10.13 -3.76
CA VAL A 292 -2.37 -10.26 -4.07
C VAL A 292 -1.68 -11.17 -3.06
N ARG A 293 -0.81 -12.05 -3.58
CA ARG A 293 0.27 -12.69 -2.81
C ARG A 293 1.50 -12.78 -3.70
N ILE A 294 2.61 -12.19 -3.31
CA ILE A 294 3.89 -12.35 -3.99
C ILE A 294 4.93 -12.74 -2.95
N GLY A 295 5.74 -13.76 -3.23
CA GLY A 295 6.73 -14.31 -2.31
C GLY A 295 6.36 -15.68 -1.74
N ASN A 296 7.31 -16.31 -1.07
CA ASN A 296 7.26 -17.72 -0.69
C ASN A 296 6.66 -17.98 0.70
N SER A 297 6.41 -16.93 1.48
CA SER A 297 5.81 -17.03 2.81
C SER A 297 4.32 -16.67 2.77
N PHE A 298 3.67 -16.75 3.93
CA PHE A 298 2.33 -16.18 4.16
C PHE A 298 2.42 -15.18 5.30
N LEU A 299 1.46 -14.26 5.35
CA LEU A 299 1.32 -13.30 6.44
C LEU A 299 0.04 -13.58 7.24
N PRO A 300 0.01 -13.33 8.56
CA PRO A 300 -1.19 -13.46 9.37
C PRO A 300 -2.18 -12.30 9.14
N CYS A 301 -2.39 -11.86 7.90
CA CYS A 301 -3.33 -10.79 7.54
C CYS A 301 -4.75 -11.11 8.02
N SER A 302 -5.14 -12.39 8.02
CA SER A 302 -6.43 -12.85 8.52
C SER A 302 -6.66 -12.59 10.00
N ALA A 303 -5.59 -12.45 10.79
CA ALA A 303 -5.71 -12.04 12.19
C ALA A 303 -6.27 -10.62 12.32
N ALA A 304 -5.90 -9.71 11.40
CA ALA A 304 -6.38 -8.33 11.39
C ALA A 304 -7.88 -8.20 11.08
N PHE A 305 -8.55 -9.26 10.60
CA PHE A 305 -9.98 -9.25 10.31
C PHE A 305 -10.83 -9.36 11.57
N ARG A 306 -10.33 -10.10 12.57
CA ARG A 306 -11.03 -10.47 13.80
C ARG A 306 -10.70 -9.50 14.94
N ALA A 307 -11.12 -8.25 14.81
CA ALA A 307 -10.78 -7.19 15.77
C ALA A 307 -11.26 -7.50 17.21
N GLU A 308 -12.33 -8.29 17.36
CA GLU A 308 -12.93 -8.71 18.62
C GLU A 308 -12.05 -9.64 19.46
N VAL A 309 -11.09 -10.34 18.84
CA VAL A 309 -10.10 -11.15 19.56
C VAL A 309 -8.73 -10.45 19.64
N LEU A 310 -8.62 -9.22 19.10
CA LEU A 310 -7.42 -8.41 19.17
C LEU A 310 -7.56 -7.30 20.22
N GLY A 311 -6.41 -6.84 20.70
CA GLY A 311 -6.29 -5.64 21.52
C GLY A 311 -4.91 -5.03 21.28
N ALA A 312 -4.74 -3.72 21.49
CA ALA A 312 -3.41 -3.13 21.43
C ALA A 312 -2.48 -3.82 22.44
N GLY A 313 -1.30 -4.24 21.98
CA GLY A 313 -0.35 -5.07 22.74
C GLY A 313 -0.61 -6.58 22.66
N ALA A 314 -1.70 -7.04 22.03
CA ALA A 314 -1.92 -8.46 21.80
C ALA A 314 -0.83 -9.04 20.89
N VAL A 315 -0.53 -10.32 21.10
CA VAL A 315 0.51 -11.03 20.35
C VAL A 315 -0.14 -12.12 19.50
N VAL A 316 0.03 -12.01 18.19
CA VAL A 316 -0.34 -13.02 17.20
C VAL A 316 0.91 -13.82 16.86
N ARG A 317 0.94 -15.09 17.27
CA ARG A 317 1.98 -16.04 16.85
C ARG A 317 1.57 -16.65 15.52
N PHE A 318 2.45 -16.56 14.54
CA PHE A 318 2.27 -17.15 13.22
C PHE A 318 3.57 -17.77 12.76
N HIS A 319 3.55 -19.09 12.56
CA HIS A 319 4.76 -19.90 12.40
C HIS A 319 5.75 -19.64 13.55
N GLU A 320 6.99 -19.24 13.24
CA GLU A 320 8.07 -19.02 14.21
C GLU A 320 8.11 -17.58 14.75
N TYR A 321 7.25 -16.69 14.24
CA TYR A 321 7.35 -15.26 14.51
C TYR A 321 6.15 -14.72 15.30
N GLU A 322 6.45 -13.78 16.18
CA GLU A 322 5.46 -13.01 16.94
C GLU A 322 5.16 -11.69 16.23
N TRP A 323 3.87 -11.39 16.12
CA TRP A 323 3.33 -10.15 15.57
C TRP A 323 2.58 -9.41 16.67
N VAL A 324 2.99 -8.19 16.99
CA VAL A 324 2.38 -7.38 18.04
C VAL A 324 1.38 -6.42 17.41
N VAL A 325 0.17 -6.34 17.96
CA VAL A 325 -0.83 -5.33 17.57
C VAL A 325 -0.40 -3.98 18.15
N GLU A 326 0.11 -3.07 17.33
CA GLU A 326 0.57 -1.74 17.77
C GLU A 326 -0.54 -0.68 17.75
N GLU A 327 -1.53 -0.89 16.89
CA GLU A 327 -2.69 -0.01 16.74
C GLU A 327 -3.95 -0.85 16.51
N LEU A 328 -5.02 -0.44 17.17
CA LEU A 328 -6.37 -0.95 16.95
C LEU A 328 -7.33 0.20 17.20
N TRP A 329 -8.05 0.62 16.17
CA TRP A 329 -8.94 1.78 16.21
C TRP A 329 -10.28 1.48 15.55
N GLU A 330 -11.33 2.09 16.07
CA GLU A 330 -12.69 2.05 15.52
C GLU A 330 -13.25 3.46 15.30
N TRP A 331 -13.95 3.68 14.19
CA TRP A 331 -14.67 4.93 13.91
C TRP A 331 -15.93 4.70 13.07
N LYS A 332 -16.74 5.76 12.89
CA LYS A 332 -17.97 5.72 12.10
C LYS A 332 -17.77 6.10 10.64
#